data_AF-A0A1J4Q4X9-F1
#
_entry.id   AF-A0A1J4Q4X9-F1
#
_cell.length_a   1.000
_cell.length_b   1.000
_cell.length_c   1.000
_cell.angle_alpha   90.00
_cell.angle_beta   90.00
_cell.angle_gamma   90.00
#
_symmetry.space_group_name_H-M   'P 1'
#
loop_
_entity.id
_entity.type
_entity.pdbx_description
1 polymer ?
#
loop_
_entity_poly.entity_id
_entity_poly.type
_entity_poly.pdbx_seq_one_letter_code
_entity_poly.pdbx_strand_id
1 'polypeptide(L)'
;MLSGQEEDEPRAIRAGLLSLLGTSSAAAPGDLVVDDGPCPYCARHHALVATSPTGRRTYFAVVRHTRLVVYAVSPFPVGLGLAVEDADHPGRARRPARLRAQRGSVSRGRCVRPRDGRVEYLVRYVEAEPSSDCVVSVVWEVPHAPAPSGS
;
A
#
# COMPACT_ATOMS: atom_id res chain seq x y z
N MET A 1 -34.38 -0.43 -8.77
CA MET A 1 -33.32 -0.11 -9.74
C MET A 1 -32.18 0.55 -8.97
N LEU A 2 -31.19 -0.23 -8.52
CA LEU A 2 -30.01 0.22 -7.75
C LEU A 2 -28.68 -0.20 -8.42
N SER A 3 -28.75 -0.83 -9.59
CA SER A 3 -27.63 -1.55 -10.23
C SER A 3 -26.58 -0.65 -10.89
N GLY A 4 -26.88 0.62 -11.18
CA GLY A 4 -25.90 1.53 -11.80
C GLY A 4 -24.90 2.15 -10.81
N GLN A 5 -25.30 2.31 -9.54
CA GLN A 5 -24.50 3.02 -8.53
C GLN A 5 -23.40 2.12 -7.94
N GLU A 6 -23.65 0.82 -7.85
CA GLU A 6 -22.69 -0.18 -7.35
C GLU A 6 -21.59 -0.50 -8.38
N GLU A 7 -21.86 -0.33 -9.68
CA GLU A 7 -20.86 -0.51 -10.76
C GLU A 7 -19.95 0.73 -10.94
N ASP A 8 -20.45 1.92 -10.59
CA ASP A 8 -19.69 3.17 -10.72
C ASP A 8 -18.65 3.36 -9.61
N GLU A 9 -18.88 2.83 -8.41
CA GLU A 9 -17.94 2.96 -7.28
C GLU A 9 -16.57 2.28 -7.57
N PRO A 10 -16.50 1.00 -8.00
CA PRO A 10 -15.24 0.39 -8.40
C PRO A 10 -14.50 1.14 -9.51
N ARG A 11 -15.25 1.73 -10.45
CA ARG A 11 -14.70 2.53 -11.55
C ARG A 11 -14.11 3.85 -11.03
N ALA A 12 -14.83 4.56 -10.16
CA ALA A 12 -14.38 5.80 -9.55
C ALA A 12 -13.13 5.59 -8.69
N ILE A 13 -13.11 4.51 -7.90
CA ILE A 13 -11.95 4.08 -7.11
C ILE A 13 -10.74 3.84 -8.03
N ARG A 14 -10.92 3.06 -9.10
CA ARG A 14 -9.84 2.79 -10.07
C ARG A 14 -9.34 4.07 -10.75
N ALA A 15 -10.24 4.97 -11.14
CA ALA A 15 -9.89 6.24 -11.75
C ALA A 15 -9.10 7.15 -10.79
N GLY A 16 -9.49 7.20 -9.51
CA GLY A 16 -8.77 7.93 -8.46
C GLY A 16 -7.36 7.38 -8.25
N LEU A 17 -7.21 6.05 -8.17
CA LEU A 17 -5.90 5.40 -8.09
C LEU A 17 -5.01 5.74 -9.29
N LEU A 18 -5.52 5.57 -10.52
CA LEU A 18 -4.75 5.84 -11.73
C LEU A 18 -4.33 7.33 -11.83
N SER A 19 -5.18 8.24 -11.38
CA SER A 19 -4.86 9.67 -11.31
C SER A 19 -3.69 9.92 -10.35
N LEU A 20 -3.76 9.37 -9.13
CA LEU A 20 -2.69 9.49 -8.13
C LEU A 20 -1.35 8.90 -8.61
N LEU A 21 -1.40 7.73 -9.25
CA LEU A 21 -0.23 7.08 -9.83
C LEU A 21 0.36 7.86 -10.99
N GLY A 22 -0.50 8.44 -11.84
CA GLY A 22 -0.10 9.27 -12.97
C GLY A 22 0.66 10.51 -12.52
N THR A 23 0.12 11.24 -11.53
CA THR A 23 0.80 12.37 -10.89
C THR A 23 2.14 11.96 -10.27
N SER A 24 2.17 10.85 -9.53
CA SER A 24 3.39 10.38 -8.85
C SER A 24 4.50 9.94 -9.83
N SER A 25 4.09 9.51 -11.03
CA SER A 25 4.98 8.96 -12.06
C SER A 25 5.24 9.94 -13.21
N ALA A 26 4.65 11.14 -13.18
CA ALA A 26 4.64 12.11 -14.27
C ALA A 26 4.21 11.50 -15.62
N ALA A 27 3.14 10.71 -15.59
CA ALA A 27 2.57 10.03 -16.76
C ALA A 27 1.06 10.23 -16.82
N ALA A 28 0.47 10.14 -18.01
CA ALA A 28 -0.99 10.16 -18.12
C ALA A 28 -1.57 8.89 -17.48
N PRO A 29 -2.72 8.96 -16.78
CA PRO A 29 -3.33 7.80 -16.14
C PRO A 29 -3.60 6.61 -17.07
N GLY A 30 -3.91 6.89 -18.35
CA GLY A 30 -4.17 5.87 -19.37
C GLY A 30 -2.92 5.17 -19.91
N ASP A 31 -1.73 5.73 -19.66
CA ASP A 31 -0.46 5.19 -20.17
C ASP A 31 0.23 4.27 -19.16
N LEU A 32 -0.36 4.08 -17.99
CA LEU A 32 0.20 3.26 -16.92
C LEU A 32 -0.14 1.78 -17.12
N VAL A 33 0.88 0.93 -17.07
CA VAL A 33 0.70 -0.52 -16.95
C VAL A 33 0.62 -0.86 -15.47
N VAL A 34 -0.54 -1.33 -15.01
CA VAL A 34 -0.78 -1.73 -13.62
C VAL A 34 -0.68 -3.24 -13.48
N ASP A 35 0.22 -3.68 -12.60
CA ASP A 35 0.31 -5.07 -12.13
C ASP A 35 -0.23 -5.14 -10.69
N ASP A 36 -1.53 -5.40 -10.59
CA ASP A 36 -2.29 -5.55 -9.35
C ASP A 36 -2.64 -7.01 -9.02
N GLY A 37 -2.13 -7.96 -9.81
CA GLY A 37 -2.39 -9.39 -9.63
C GLY A 37 -1.75 -10.01 -8.38
N PRO A 38 -2.06 -11.28 -8.08
CA PRO A 38 -1.40 -12.00 -7.01
C PRO A 38 0.09 -12.23 -7.34
N CYS A 39 0.93 -12.20 -6.32
CA CYS A 39 2.35 -12.50 -6.47
C CYS A 39 2.55 -13.94 -6.97
N PRO A 40 3.34 -14.18 -8.03
CA PRO A 40 3.51 -15.51 -8.62
C PRO A 40 4.25 -16.50 -7.70
N TYR A 41 4.89 -16.03 -6.62
CA TYR A 41 5.66 -16.87 -5.71
C TYR A 41 4.90 -17.31 -4.46
N CYS A 42 3.93 -16.52 -3.99
CA CYS A 42 3.18 -16.83 -2.76
C CYS A 42 1.66 -16.65 -2.89
N ALA A 43 1.17 -16.33 -4.09
CA ALA A 43 -0.24 -16.10 -4.43
C ALA A 43 -0.93 -14.94 -3.65
N ARG A 44 -0.20 -14.16 -2.86
CA ARG A 44 -0.76 -13.01 -2.11
C ARG A 44 -0.64 -11.70 -2.89
N HIS A 45 -1.55 -10.78 -2.65
CA HIS A 45 -1.50 -9.42 -3.20
C HIS A 45 -0.54 -8.55 -2.38
N HIS A 46 0.67 -8.34 -2.90
CA HIS A 46 1.70 -7.50 -2.27
C HIS A 46 2.64 -6.92 -3.32
N ALA A 47 3.30 -5.81 -2.98
CA ALA A 47 4.14 -5.03 -3.89
C ALA A 47 3.47 -4.84 -5.26
N LEU A 48 2.23 -4.35 -5.25
CA LEU A 48 1.53 -3.97 -6.47
C LEU A 48 2.28 -2.80 -7.10
N VAL A 49 2.34 -2.77 -8.43
CA VAL A 49 3.20 -1.82 -9.13
C VAL A 49 2.51 -1.26 -10.36
N ALA A 50 2.70 0.03 -10.57
CA ALA A 50 2.41 0.68 -11.84
C ALA A 50 3.73 1.05 -12.52
N THR A 51 3.79 0.86 -13.82
CA THR A 51 4.96 1.19 -14.65
C THR A 51 4.57 2.27 -15.65
N SER A 52 5.32 3.37 -15.67
CA SER A 52 5.15 4.43 -16.66
C SER A 52 5.74 4.04 -18.03
N PRO A 53 5.42 4.78 -19.11
CA PRO A 53 6.07 4.59 -20.42
C PRO A 53 7.60 4.71 -20.39
N THR A 54 8.15 5.48 -19.45
CA THR A 54 9.59 5.62 -19.25
C THR A 54 10.22 4.46 -18.47
N GLY A 55 9.43 3.45 -18.09
CA GLY A 55 9.86 2.31 -17.30
C GLY A 55 9.98 2.59 -15.79
N ARG A 56 9.58 3.78 -15.33
CA ARG A 56 9.59 4.12 -13.90
C ARG A 56 8.54 3.29 -13.19
N ARG A 57 8.97 2.61 -12.12
CA ARG A 57 8.09 1.81 -11.26
C ARG A 57 7.64 2.63 -10.07
N THR A 58 6.35 2.54 -9.77
CA THR A 58 5.73 3.14 -8.61
C THR A 58 4.90 2.06 -7.92
N TYR A 59 5.24 1.74 -6.68
CA TYR A 59 4.52 0.75 -5.90
C TYR A 59 3.31 1.38 -5.26
N PHE A 60 2.26 0.59 -5.10
CA PHE A 60 1.06 1.02 -4.40
C PHE A 60 0.43 -0.09 -3.57
N ALA A 61 -0.41 0.35 -2.64
CA ALA A 61 -1.32 -0.50 -1.89
C ALA A 61 -2.66 0.20 -1.77
N VAL A 62 -3.72 -0.59 -1.62
CA VAL A 62 -5.08 -0.11 -1.39
C VAL A 62 -5.69 -0.90 -0.24
N VAL A 63 -6.38 -0.22 0.65
CA VAL A 63 -7.28 -0.84 1.63
C VAL A 63 -8.64 -0.16 1.55
N ARG A 64 -9.70 -0.96 1.67
CA ARG A 64 -11.08 -0.50 1.68
C ARG A 64 -11.74 -0.95 2.97
N HIS A 65 -12.47 -0.06 3.61
CA HIS A 65 -13.28 -0.38 4.77
C HIS A 65 -14.50 0.53 4.80
N THR A 66 -15.69 -0.04 4.75
CA THR A 66 -16.97 0.68 4.69
C THR A 66 -16.96 1.77 3.59
N ARG A 67 -16.88 3.05 3.97
CA ARG A 67 -16.83 4.21 3.05
C ARG A 67 -15.42 4.79 2.86
N LEU A 68 -14.43 4.21 3.53
CA LEU A 68 -13.05 4.65 3.48
C LEU A 68 -12.28 3.83 2.44
N VAL A 69 -11.62 4.54 1.52
CA VAL A 69 -10.63 3.97 0.60
C VAL A 69 -9.32 4.70 0.82
N VAL A 70 -8.28 3.96 1.20
CA VAL A 70 -6.94 4.53 1.41
C VAL A 70 -5.98 3.96 0.39
N TYR A 71 -5.23 4.85 -0.23
CA TYR A 71 -4.12 4.52 -1.12
C TYR A 71 -2.79 4.88 -0.47
N ALA A 72 -1.78 4.05 -0.69
CA ALA A 72 -0.40 4.39 -0.43
C ALA A 72 0.37 4.24 -1.72
N VAL A 73 1.23 5.22 -2.01
CA VAL A 73 2.07 5.25 -3.20
C VAL A 73 3.49 5.53 -2.76
N SER A 74 4.45 4.79 -3.31
CA SER A 74 5.85 4.86 -2.91
C SER A 74 6.77 4.44 -4.05
N PRO A 75 7.99 4.99 -4.16
CA PRO A 75 9.02 4.43 -5.05
C PRO A 75 9.53 3.06 -4.57
N PHE A 76 9.16 2.64 -3.37
CA PHE A 76 9.54 1.38 -2.75
C PHE A 76 8.32 0.47 -2.49
N PRO A 77 8.48 -0.86 -2.44
CA PRO A 77 7.41 -1.78 -2.07
C PRO A 77 6.68 -1.30 -0.82
N VAL A 78 5.36 -1.12 -0.93
CA VAL A 78 4.52 -0.52 0.11
C VAL A 78 3.32 -1.40 0.39
N GLY A 79 2.92 -1.45 1.64
CA GLY A 79 1.74 -2.16 2.10
C GLY A 79 0.90 -1.29 3.02
N LEU A 80 -0.41 -1.54 2.98
CA LEU A 80 -1.40 -0.90 3.83
C LEU A 80 -2.08 -1.93 4.72
N GLY A 81 -2.37 -1.51 5.94
CA GLY A 81 -3.15 -2.29 6.88
C GLY A 81 -4.07 -1.38 7.66
N LEU A 82 -5.33 -1.79 7.76
CA LEU A 82 -6.35 -1.12 8.53
C LEU A 82 -6.76 -2.04 9.67
N ALA A 83 -7.01 -1.49 10.85
CA ALA A 83 -7.67 -2.17 11.95
C ALA A 83 -8.66 -1.21 12.63
N VAL A 84 -9.82 -1.73 13.01
CA VAL A 84 -10.83 -0.95 13.71
C VAL A 84 -10.38 -0.75 15.16
N GLU A 85 -10.51 0.47 15.65
CA GLU A 85 -10.34 0.89 17.03
C GLU A 85 -11.53 0.39 17.84
N ASP A 86 -11.25 -0.27 18.95
CA ASP A 86 -12.26 -0.50 19.98
C ASP A 86 -12.24 0.73 20.90
N ALA A 87 -13.41 1.23 21.28
CA ALA A 87 -13.61 2.51 21.96
C ALA A 87 -12.77 2.65 23.24
N ASP A 88 -12.43 1.52 23.86
CA ASP A 88 -11.69 1.50 25.12
C ASP A 88 -10.16 1.55 24.97
N HIS A 89 -9.59 1.25 23.78
CA HIS A 89 -8.14 1.04 23.65
C HIS A 89 -7.56 1.33 22.23
N PRO A 90 -7.40 2.61 21.82
CA PRO A 90 -6.92 2.98 20.47
C PRO A 90 -5.52 2.42 20.12
N GLY A 91 -4.65 2.25 21.13
CA GLY A 91 -3.32 1.66 20.93
C GLY A 91 -3.32 0.21 20.45
N ARG A 92 -4.40 -0.55 20.68
CA ARG A 92 -4.47 -1.99 20.33
C ARG A 92 -4.62 -2.22 18.83
N ALA A 93 -5.22 -1.29 18.09
CA ALA A 93 -5.42 -1.40 16.65
C ALA A 93 -4.13 -1.17 15.84
N ARG A 94 -3.12 -0.49 16.42
CA ARG A 94 -1.83 -0.21 15.75
C ARG A 94 -1.06 -1.46 15.35
N ARG A 95 -0.92 -2.43 16.27
CA ARG A 95 -0.19 -3.68 16.00
C ARG A 95 -0.82 -4.51 14.86
N PRO A 96 -2.14 -4.83 14.86
CA PRO A 96 -2.76 -5.57 13.76
C PRO A 96 -2.74 -4.79 12.45
N ALA A 97 -2.96 -3.47 12.46
CA ALA A 97 -2.81 -2.63 11.27
C ALA A 97 -1.39 -2.74 10.69
N ARG A 98 -0.36 -2.58 11.52
CA ARG A 98 1.05 -2.72 11.10
C ARG A 98 1.36 -4.11 10.55
N LEU A 99 0.89 -5.18 11.19
CA LEU A 99 1.15 -6.54 10.72
C LEU A 99 0.48 -6.82 9.36
N ARG A 100 -0.70 -6.27 9.11
CA ARG A 100 -1.35 -6.33 7.79
C ARG A 100 -0.55 -5.55 6.74
N ALA A 101 -0.15 -4.33 7.06
CA ALA A 101 0.67 -3.48 6.18
C ALA A 101 2.00 -4.16 5.82
N GLN A 102 2.69 -4.74 6.81
CA GLN A 102 3.96 -5.42 6.61
C GLN A 102 3.87 -6.62 5.66
N ARG A 103 2.72 -7.30 5.58
CA ARG A 103 2.52 -8.40 4.62
C ARG A 103 2.44 -7.90 3.17
N GLY A 104 1.95 -6.67 2.97
CA GLY A 104 1.83 -6.04 1.66
C GLY A 104 3.10 -5.34 1.18
N SER A 105 3.99 -4.95 2.11
CA SER A 105 5.16 -4.10 1.83
C SER A 105 6.40 -4.87 1.34
N VAL A 106 6.26 -6.13 0.94
CA VAL A 106 7.39 -6.99 0.58
C VAL A 106 7.50 -7.09 -0.93
N SER A 107 8.69 -6.87 -1.49
CA SER A 107 8.93 -7.09 -2.92
C SER A 107 8.50 -8.49 -3.39
N ARG A 108 7.90 -8.60 -4.59
CA ARG A 108 7.61 -9.91 -5.21
C ARG A 108 8.89 -10.75 -5.33
N GLY A 109 8.81 -12.02 -4.99
CA GLY A 109 9.94 -12.96 -4.96
C GLY A 109 10.74 -12.97 -3.65
N ARG A 110 10.71 -11.89 -2.85
CA ARG A 110 11.30 -11.89 -1.50
C ARG A 110 10.39 -12.53 -0.45
N CYS A 111 9.09 -12.62 -0.74
CA CYS A 111 8.08 -13.25 0.13
C CYS A 111 8.36 -14.73 0.46
N VAL A 112 9.24 -15.40 -0.28
CA VAL A 112 9.63 -16.80 -0.08
C VAL A 112 11.11 -16.96 0.33
N ARG A 113 11.86 -15.86 0.49
CA ARG A 113 13.28 -15.89 0.85
C ARG A 113 13.48 -15.61 2.35
N PRO A 114 14.56 -16.12 2.97
CA PRO A 114 14.97 -15.71 4.31
C PRO A 114 15.21 -14.19 4.34
N ARG A 115 14.95 -13.56 5.50
CA ARG A 115 15.30 -12.15 5.71
C ARG A 115 16.82 -12.06 5.86
N ASP A 116 17.49 -11.62 4.80
CA ASP A 116 18.84 -11.08 4.89
C ASP A 116 18.72 -9.58 5.25
N GLY A 117 19.57 -9.05 6.14
CA GLY A 117 19.44 -7.67 6.68
C GLY A 117 19.63 -6.53 5.65
N ARG A 118 19.40 -6.80 4.37
CA ARG A 118 19.59 -5.90 3.22
C ARG A 118 18.51 -4.83 3.09
N VAL A 119 17.45 -4.89 3.90
CA VAL A 119 16.34 -3.95 3.86
C VAL A 119 15.85 -3.54 5.22
N GLU A 120 15.35 -2.32 5.28
CA GLU A 120 14.69 -1.75 6.44
C GLU A 120 13.18 -1.58 6.16
N TYR A 121 12.37 -1.80 7.18
CA TYR A 121 10.92 -1.60 7.12
C TYR A 121 10.58 -0.32 7.87
N LEU A 122 10.19 0.71 7.13
CA LEU A 122 9.73 1.97 7.70
C LEU A 122 8.22 1.89 7.91
N VAL A 123 7.75 2.39 9.06
CA VAL A 123 6.34 2.31 9.49
C VAL A 123 5.82 3.71 9.76
N ARG A 124 4.67 4.05 9.17
CA ARG A 124 3.90 5.25 9.50
C ARG A 124 2.48 4.87 9.90
N TYR A 125 1.98 5.48 10.96
CA TYR A 125 0.56 5.44 11.28
C TYR A 125 -0.09 6.69 10.68
N VAL A 126 -1.20 6.51 9.99
CA VAL A 126 -1.99 7.59 9.41
C VAL A 126 -3.22 7.71 10.28
N GLU A 127 -3.45 8.92 10.79
CA GLU A 127 -4.70 9.27 11.44
C GLU A 127 -5.79 9.25 10.37
N ALA A 128 -6.75 8.33 10.50
CA ALA A 128 -7.99 8.40 9.73
C ALA A 128 -8.88 9.48 10.35
N GLU A 129 -9.92 9.94 9.64
CA GLU A 129 -10.88 10.89 10.22
C GLU A 129 -11.41 10.35 11.56
N PRO A 130 -11.65 11.21 12.57
CA PRO A 130 -12.08 10.79 13.91
C PRO A 130 -13.35 9.92 13.93
N SER A 131 -14.17 10.02 12.89
CA SER A 131 -15.41 9.26 12.69
C SER A 131 -15.19 7.81 12.20
N SER A 132 -13.95 7.42 11.90
CA SER A 132 -13.66 6.17 11.20
C SER A 132 -13.47 4.98 12.14
N ASP A 133 -13.30 5.21 13.45
CA ASP A 133 -12.88 4.21 14.44
C ASP A 133 -11.77 3.29 13.87
N CYS A 134 -10.77 3.83 13.17
CA CYS A 134 -9.83 3.04 12.39
C CYS A 134 -8.39 3.55 12.52
N VAL A 135 -7.46 2.63 12.76
CA VAL A 135 -6.03 2.87 12.59
C VAL A 135 -5.58 2.36 11.23
N VAL A 136 -4.97 3.26 10.46
CA VAL A 136 -4.29 2.91 9.22
C VAL A 136 -2.79 2.91 9.46
N SER A 137 -2.13 1.84 9.02
CA SER A 137 -0.67 1.73 9.01
C SER A 137 -0.18 1.55 7.59
N VAL A 138 0.88 2.30 7.27
CA VAL A 138 1.65 2.20 6.04
C VAL A 138 3.01 1.64 6.38
N VAL A 139 3.45 0.62 5.66
CA VAL A 139 4.79 0.06 5.80
C VAL A 139 5.45 0.03 4.43
N TRP A 140 6.71 0.41 4.32
CA TRP A 140 7.47 0.28 3.07
C TRP A 140 8.89 -0.24 3.30
N GLU A 141 9.39 -0.98 2.30
CA GLU A 141 10.71 -1.63 2.29
C GLU A 141 11.74 -0.75 1.58
N VAL A 142 12.68 -0.16 2.32
CA VAL A 142 13.79 0.61 1.73
C VAL A 142 15.10 -0.19 1.75
N PRO A 143 16.05 0.08 0.83
CA PRO A 143 17.40 -0.44 0.96
C PRO A 143 18.00 -0.07 2.32
N HIS A 144 18.66 -1.03 2.97
CA HIS A 144 19.36 -0.75 4.22
C HIS A 144 20.55 0.19 3.94
N ALA A 145 20.57 1.35 4.60
CA ALA A 145 21.75 2.20 4.65
C ALA A 145 22.53 1.82 5.92
N PRO A 146 23.78 1.31 5.81
CA PRO A 146 24.61 1.12 7.00
C PRO A 146 24.81 2.49 7.67
N ALA A 147 24.77 2.53 9.01
CA ALA A 147 25.09 3.75 9.74
C ALA A 147 26.48 4.27 9.29
N PRO A 148 26.68 5.59 9.12
CA PRO A 148 28.02 6.09 8.86
C PRO A 148 28.91 5.63 10.01
N SER A 149 29.93 4.85 9.69
CA SER A 149 30.99 4.52 10.64
C SER A 149 31.59 5.84 11.09
N GLY A 150 31.30 6.24 12.33
CA GLY A 150 31.85 7.46 12.93
C GLY A 150 33.36 7.39 12.88
N SER A 151 33.96 8.39 12.24
CA SER A 151 35.39 8.70 12.29
C SER A 151 35.75 9.37 13.61
#